data_AF-A0A7X7D122-F1
#
_entry.id   AF-A0A7X7D122-F1
#
_cell.length_a   1.000
_cell.length_b   1.000
_cell.length_c   1.000
_cell.angle_alpha   90.00
_cell.angle_beta   90.00
_cell.angle_gamma   90.00
#
_symmetry.space_group_name_H-M   'P 1'
#
loop_
_entity.id
_entity.type
_entity.pdbx_description
1 polymer ?
#
loop_
_entity_poly.entity_id
_entity_poly.type
_entity_poly.pdbx_seq_one_letter_code
_entity_poly.pdbx_strand_id
1 'polypeptide(L)'
;MINKVNQDVVSLLMKGTIPAASTDNVREAQRRRQADMSRLRTQKSDYDSYRSAGGGSPEQRQQQTAPVRVEKKVGRNDPCPCGSGKKYKHCHGRGLSDSLGA
;
A
#
# COMPACT_ATOMS: atom_id res chain seq x y z
N MET A 1 -28.14 -32.74 -2.11
CA MET A 1 -27.11 -31.81 -2.63
C MET A 1 -25.93 -31.69 -1.67
N ILE A 2 -26.16 -31.41 -0.38
CA ILE A 2 -25.09 -31.25 0.63
C ILE A 2 -24.24 -32.52 0.84
N ASN A 3 -24.85 -33.70 0.80
CA ASN A 3 -24.14 -34.97 0.93
C ASN A 3 -23.18 -35.25 -0.24
N LYS A 4 -23.49 -34.73 -1.44
CA LYS A 4 -22.62 -34.85 -2.61
C LYS A 4 -21.39 -33.96 -2.44
N VAL A 5 -21.59 -32.72 -2.00
CA VAL A 5 -20.50 -31.79 -1.66
C VAL A 5 -19.59 -32.37 -0.58
N ASN A 6 -20.15 -32.97 0.46
CA ASN A 6 -19.36 -33.60 1.52
C ASN A 6 -18.52 -34.78 1.01
N GLN A 7 -19.08 -35.63 0.14
CA GLN A 7 -18.34 -36.74 -0.46
C GLN A 7 -17.23 -36.25 -1.40
N ASP A 8 -17.49 -35.20 -2.18
CA ASP A 8 -16.50 -34.61 -3.09
C ASP A 8 -15.32 -34.02 -2.30
N VAL A 9 -15.60 -33.28 -1.21
CA VAL A 9 -14.57 -32.71 -0.31
C VAL A 9 -13.74 -33.81 0.35
N VAL A 10 -14.37 -34.86 0.87
CA VAL A 10 -13.64 -35.98 1.49
C VAL A 10 -12.78 -36.71 0.46
N SER A 11 -13.27 -36.90 -0.77
CA SER A 11 -12.50 -37.54 -1.83
C SER A 11 -11.27 -36.74 -2.24
N LEU A 12 -11.38 -35.40 -2.25
CA LEU A 12 -10.28 -34.49 -2.57
C LEU A 12 -9.22 -34.50 -1.48
N LEU A 13 -9.64 -34.49 -0.20
CA LEU A 13 -8.71 -34.56 0.93
C LEU A 13 -7.96 -35.89 0.99
N MET A 14 -8.63 -37.01 0.67
CA MET A 14 -8.03 -38.35 0.75
C MET A 14 -7.16 -38.69 -0.48
N LYS A 15 -7.46 -38.14 -1.65
CA LYS A 15 -6.71 -38.38 -2.89
C LYS A 15 -5.69 -37.29 -3.21
N GLY A 16 -5.80 -36.13 -2.55
CA GLY A 16 -4.85 -35.03 -2.68
C GLY A 16 -3.54 -35.38 -2.00
N THR A 17 -2.56 -35.83 -2.79
CA THR A 17 -1.18 -35.92 -2.32
C THR A 17 -0.55 -34.53 -2.44
N ILE A 18 -0.10 -33.95 -1.33
CA ILE A 18 0.78 -32.79 -1.39
C ILE A 18 2.18 -33.36 -1.67
N PRO A 19 2.78 -33.11 -2.85
CA PRO A 19 4.17 -33.46 -3.04
C PRO A 19 4.97 -32.63 -2.03
N ALA A 20 5.48 -33.28 -0.98
CA ALA A 20 6.47 -32.68 -0.11
C ALA A 20 7.66 -32.37 -1.01
N ALA A 21 7.79 -31.11 -1.41
CA ALA A 21 8.87 -30.65 -2.26
C ALA A 21 10.18 -31.12 -1.60
N SER A 22 10.89 -32.03 -2.27
CA SER A 22 12.22 -32.42 -1.86
C SER A 22 13.06 -31.15 -1.81
N THR A 23 13.67 -30.93 -0.66
CA THR A 23 14.52 -29.76 -0.34
C THR A 23 15.76 -29.66 -1.24
N ASP A 24 15.98 -30.65 -2.10
CA ASP A 24 17.17 -30.78 -2.94
C ASP A 24 17.25 -29.77 -4.09
N ASN A 25 16.15 -29.07 -4.42
CA ASN A 25 16.11 -28.12 -5.53
C ASN A 25 16.13 -26.63 -5.12
N VAL A 26 16.44 -26.31 -3.85
CA VAL A 26 16.61 -24.91 -3.42
C VAL A 26 17.94 -24.37 -3.95
N ARG A 27 17.92 -23.82 -5.17
CA ARG A 27 19.08 -23.18 -5.80
C ARG A 27 19.31 -21.82 -5.14
N GLU A 28 20.49 -21.60 -4.58
CA GLU A 28 20.85 -20.35 -3.90
C GLU A 28 20.68 -19.16 -4.86
N ALA A 29 19.90 -18.16 -4.44
CA ALA A 29 19.63 -16.99 -5.26
C ALA A 29 20.93 -16.24 -5.53
N GLN A 30 21.29 -16.11 -6.81
CA GLN A 30 22.53 -15.47 -7.23
C GLN A 30 22.60 -14.05 -6.63
N ARG A 31 23.62 -13.79 -5.80
CA ARG A 31 23.81 -12.51 -5.12
C ARG A 31 23.76 -11.38 -6.15
N ARG A 32 22.82 -10.45 -5.99
CA ARG A 32 22.68 -9.27 -6.84
C ARG A 32 24.02 -8.51 -6.82
N ARG A 33 24.68 -8.41 -7.99
CA ARG A 33 25.90 -7.62 -8.12
C ARG A 33 25.59 -6.18 -7.73
N GLN A 34 26.26 -5.66 -6.71
CA GLN A 34 26.19 -4.24 -6.35
C GLN A 34 26.71 -3.41 -7.52
N ALA A 35 25.89 -2.50 -8.02
CA ALA A 35 26.32 -1.53 -9.02
C ALA A 35 27.29 -0.54 -8.36
N ASP A 36 28.45 -0.33 -8.97
CA ASP A 36 29.46 0.62 -8.50
C ASP A 36 28.99 2.06 -8.74
N MET A 37 28.64 2.76 -7.66
CA MET A 37 28.14 4.13 -7.67
C MET A 37 29.27 5.19 -7.64
N SER A 38 30.53 4.82 -7.85
CA SER A 38 31.68 5.73 -7.78
C SER A 38 31.69 6.85 -8.83
N ARG A 39 30.92 6.72 -9.92
CA ARG A 39 30.92 7.68 -11.04
C ARG A 39 29.77 8.69 -11.05
N LEU A 40 28.84 8.65 -10.09
CA LEU A 40 27.75 9.65 -10.03
C LEU A 40 28.24 10.95 -9.38
N ARG A 41 28.58 11.95 -10.19
CA ARG A 41 28.69 13.35 -9.75
C ARG A 41 27.35 14.05 -9.95
N THR A 42 26.66 14.39 -8.87
CA THR A 42 25.48 15.25 -8.91
C THR A 42 25.94 16.71 -8.91
N GLN A 43 25.77 17.42 -10.04
CA GLN A 43 26.10 18.85 -10.12
C GLN A 43 25.00 19.64 -9.42
N LYS A 44 25.32 20.24 -8.26
CA LYS A 44 24.47 21.19 -7.51
C LYS A 44 24.96 22.64 -7.63
N SER A 45 25.89 22.91 -8.53
CA SER A 45 26.54 24.23 -8.65
C SER A 45 25.73 25.28 -9.40
N ASP A 46 24.74 24.90 -10.21
CA ASP A 46 24.08 25.85 -11.12
C ASP A 46 22.91 26.61 -10.49
N TYR A 47 22.53 26.27 -9.25
CA TYR A 47 21.41 26.91 -8.55
C TYR A 47 21.81 28.23 -7.87
N ASP A 48 23.04 28.36 -7.39
CA ASP A 48 23.52 29.60 -6.75
C ASP A 48 23.90 30.68 -7.77
N SER A 49 24.37 30.31 -8.97
CA SER A 49 24.73 31.28 -10.02
C SER A 49 23.52 32.07 -10.54
N TYR A 50 22.34 31.46 -10.56
CA TYR A 50 21.11 32.12 -11.03
C TYR A 50 20.50 33.07 -9.97
N ARG A 51 20.82 32.89 -8.68
CA ARG A 51 20.28 33.72 -7.59
C ARG A 51 21.02 35.04 -7.41
N SER A 52 22.30 35.11 -7.78
CA SER A 52 23.16 36.27 -7.51
C SER A 52 23.17 37.36 -8.59
N ALA A 53 22.66 37.11 -9.80
CA ALA A 53 22.54 38.14 -10.84
C ALA A 53 21.06 38.52 -11.01
N GLY A 54 20.62 39.55 -10.30
CA GLY A 54 19.24 40.03 -10.31
C GLY A 54 18.69 40.29 -11.72
N GLY A 55 17.48 39.79 -11.98
CA GLY A 55 16.81 40.00 -13.25
C GLY A 55 15.36 39.50 -13.26
N GLY A 56 14.43 40.46 -13.11
CA GLY A 56 13.06 40.52 -13.63
C GLY A 56 12.22 39.26 -13.85
N SER A 57 11.03 39.28 -13.26
CA SER A 57 9.87 38.46 -13.66
C SER A 57 9.63 38.49 -15.18
N PRO A 58 9.04 37.42 -15.74
CA PRO A 58 7.68 37.64 -16.24
C PRO A 58 6.70 36.54 -15.82
N GLU A 59 5.59 37.03 -15.29
CA GLU A 59 4.23 36.53 -15.38
C GLU A 59 3.98 35.37 -16.35
N GLN A 60 3.67 34.18 -15.81
CA GLN A 60 2.84 33.17 -16.48
C GLN A 60 2.15 32.24 -15.46
N ARG A 61 0.85 32.52 -15.25
CA ARG A 61 -0.24 31.66 -14.76
C ARG A 61 0.14 30.39 -14.00
N GLN A 62 0.22 30.47 -12.67
CA GLN A 62 -0.04 29.33 -11.80
C GLN A 62 -1.46 29.49 -11.26
N GLN A 63 -2.38 28.77 -11.90
CA GLN A 63 -3.73 28.55 -11.38
C GLN A 63 -3.59 28.11 -9.93
N GLN A 64 -4.10 28.91 -9.00
CA GLN A 64 -4.15 28.55 -7.59
C GLN A 64 -5.03 27.31 -7.47
N THR A 65 -4.45 26.12 -7.48
CA THR A 65 -5.15 24.91 -7.06
C THR A 65 -5.42 25.08 -5.59
N ALA A 66 -6.64 25.52 -5.25
CA ALA A 66 -7.08 25.55 -3.86
C ALA A 66 -6.91 24.15 -3.26
N PRO A 67 -6.36 24.02 -2.04
CA PRO A 67 -6.19 22.72 -1.41
C PRO A 67 -7.56 22.05 -1.25
N VAL A 68 -7.70 20.84 -1.80
CA VAL A 68 -8.89 20.01 -1.61
C VAL A 68 -9.05 19.75 -0.12
N ARG A 69 -10.09 20.33 0.49
CA ARG A 69 -10.44 20.09 1.89
C ARG A 69 -11.04 18.68 1.99
N VAL A 70 -10.19 17.69 2.26
CA VAL A 70 -10.67 16.34 2.57
C VAL A 70 -11.26 16.37 3.99
N GLU A 71 -12.52 16.01 4.12
CA GLU A 71 -13.16 15.87 5.42
C GLU A 71 -12.42 14.82 6.27
N LYS A 72 -12.31 15.07 7.59
CA LYS A 72 -11.62 14.16 8.51
C LYS A 72 -12.29 12.79 8.49
N LYS A 73 -11.57 11.76 8.04
CA LYS A 73 -12.03 10.36 8.14
C LYS A 73 -12.19 10.00 9.62
N VAL A 74 -13.38 9.54 10.00
CA VAL A 74 -13.68 9.10 11.37
C VAL A 74 -12.88 7.82 11.67
N GLY A 75 -12.07 7.83 12.72
CA GLY A 75 -11.31 6.68 13.16
C GLY A 75 -12.21 5.60 13.77
N ARG A 76 -11.76 4.34 13.71
CA ARG A 76 -12.54 3.17 14.19
C ARG A 76 -12.97 3.29 15.67
N ASN A 77 -12.19 3.96 16.50
CA ASN A 77 -12.46 4.14 17.94
C ASN A 77 -13.12 5.49 18.30
N ASP A 78 -13.25 6.41 17.36
CA ASP A 78 -13.82 7.74 17.60
C ASP A 78 -15.32 7.66 17.89
N PRO A 79 -15.91 8.67 18.57
CA PRO A 79 -17.36 8.74 18.74
C PRO A 79 -18.05 8.70 17.37
N CYS A 80 -19.11 7.90 17.27
CA CYS A 80 -19.89 7.82 16.04
C CYS A 80 -20.50 9.19 15.70
N PRO A 81 -20.35 9.69 14.45
CA PRO A 81 -20.94 10.97 14.03
C PRO A 81 -22.48 10.94 14.03
N CYS A 82 -23.08 9.76 14.19
CA CYS A 82 -24.52 9.54 14.35
C CYS A 82 -25.09 9.98 15.71
N GLY A 83 -24.28 10.49 16.63
CA GLY A 83 -24.74 10.98 17.93
C GLY A 83 -25.13 9.90 18.95
N SER A 84 -24.87 8.62 18.65
CA SER A 84 -25.27 7.49 19.51
C SER A 84 -24.45 7.31 20.80
N GLY A 85 -23.40 8.11 21.00
CA GLY A 85 -22.44 7.98 22.11
C GLY A 85 -21.54 6.73 22.03
N LYS A 86 -21.73 5.87 21.03
CA LYS A 86 -20.95 4.63 20.83
C LYS A 86 -19.72 4.91 19.97
N LYS A 87 -18.63 4.15 20.18
CA LYS A 87 -17.45 4.17 19.29
C LYS A 87 -17.85 3.74 17.87
N TYR A 88 -17.25 4.32 16.83
CA TYR A 88 -17.57 4.09 15.43
C TYR A 88 -17.62 2.59 15.09
N LYS A 89 -16.65 1.79 15.54
CA LYS A 89 -16.60 0.32 15.38
C LYS A 89 -17.79 -0.47 15.94
N HIS A 90 -18.48 0.08 16.92
CA HIS A 90 -19.64 -0.55 17.56
C HIS A 90 -20.97 0.00 17.03
N CYS A 91 -20.91 0.91 16.06
CA CYS A 91 -22.07 1.50 15.41
C CYS A 91 -21.92 1.37 13.89
N HIS A 92 -21.64 2.45 13.16
CA HIS A 92 -21.59 2.46 11.70
C HIS A 92 -20.33 1.79 11.11
N GLY A 93 -19.29 1.57 11.92
CA GLY A 93 -18.07 0.85 11.54
C GLY A 93 -18.09 -0.65 11.85
N ARG A 94 -19.26 -1.21 12.19
CA ARG A 94 -19.44 -2.63 12.52
C ARG A 94 -19.53 -3.42 11.20
N GLY A 95 -18.43 -4.07 10.81
CA GLY A 95 -18.32 -4.84 9.55
C GLY A 95 -17.19 -4.38 8.61
N LEU A 96 -16.55 -3.24 8.89
CA LEU A 96 -15.39 -2.76 8.11
C LEU A 96 -14.06 -3.43 8.52
N SER A 97 -14.07 -4.40 9.44
CA SER A 97 -12.86 -5.04 9.96
C SER A 97 -12.55 -6.42 9.42
N ASP A 98 -13.49 -7.04 8.70
CA ASP A 98 -13.39 -8.45 8.36
C ASP A 98 -13.19 -8.68 6.84
N SER A 99 -12.98 -7.61 6.06
CA SER A 99 -12.91 -7.67 4.59
C SER A 99 -11.56 -7.30 3.97
N LEU A 100 -10.50 -7.11 4.76
CA LEU A 100 -9.12 -6.89 4.28
C LEU A 100 -8.13 -7.81 5.01
N GLY A 101 -8.47 -9.10 5.05
CA GLY A 101 -7.70 -10.12 5.75
C GLY A 101 -8.09 -11.54 5.35
N ALA A 102 -8.22 -11.80 4.05
CA ALA A 102 -8.13 -13.12 3.42
C ALA A 102 -7.73 -12.92 1.95
#